data_AF-A0A7H0H6W1-F1
#
_entry.id   AF-A0A7H0H6W1-F1
#
_cell.length_a   1.000
_cell.length_b   1.000
_cell.length_c   1.000
_cell.angle_alpha   90.00
_cell.angle_beta   90.00
_cell.angle_gamma   90.00
#
_symmetry.space_group_name_H-M   'P 1'
#
loop_
_entity.id
_entity.type
_entity.pdbx_description
1 polymer ?
#
loop_
_entity_poly.entity_id
_entity_poly.type
_entity_poly.pdbx_seq_one_letter_code
_entity_poly.pdbx_strand_id
1 'polypeptide(L)'
;MSQHTTFLHPASPLEEKVSGLWLRERDRDGWKPHSLTARAGRVAGLRWTWAERGLQDREGWSIELVVTSERTDAVDIDVVHVTDPALSDPAVLEANRLYPSQYLDLTPVGLGRRGTGVAVRQNMPGPAAPWALVGSYTPTLGWATDAAQLLGRGLPEGAPWPGLRGDLPSARLQGEHAAVALQTAPVRLEPGSRGGAGSSWSWRPTTRRPLPPPTRGTRKGSSRGGSSRPSRR
;
A
#
# COMPACT_ATOMS: atom_id res chain seq x y z
N MET A 1 6.71 -4.42 -15.16
CA MET A 1 6.87 -5.24 -13.95
C MET A 1 8.33 -5.61 -13.76
N SER A 2 9.02 -4.92 -12.84
CA SER A 2 10.23 -5.49 -12.24
C SER A 2 9.86 -6.86 -11.66
N GLN A 3 10.69 -7.88 -11.89
CA GLN A 3 10.39 -9.31 -11.63
C GLN A 3 10.15 -9.67 -10.14
N HIS A 4 9.95 -8.69 -9.25
CA HIS A 4 10.14 -8.87 -7.81
C HIS A 4 9.02 -8.32 -6.92
N THR A 5 7.92 -7.76 -7.44
CA THR A 5 6.77 -7.38 -6.60
C THR A 5 5.74 -8.50 -6.55
N THR A 6 5.85 -9.37 -5.55
CA THR A 6 4.85 -10.39 -5.26
C THR A 6 3.66 -9.78 -4.52
N PHE A 7 2.46 -10.05 -5.02
CA PHE A 7 1.19 -9.66 -4.40
C PHE A 7 0.70 -10.72 -3.43
N LEU A 8 -0.01 -10.29 -2.40
CA LEU A 8 -0.62 -11.17 -1.41
C LEU A 8 -1.76 -11.98 -2.03
N HIS A 9 -2.50 -11.40 -2.96
CA HIS A 9 -3.64 -11.95 -3.69
C HIS A 9 -3.43 -11.73 -5.20
N PRO A 10 -2.63 -12.59 -5.86
CA PRO A 10 -2.41 -12.51 -7.31
C PRO A 10 -3.69 -12.84 -8.08
N ALA A 11 -3.76 -12.37 -9.31
CA ALA A 11 -4.88 -12.67 -10.20
C ALA A 11 -4.82 -14.14 -10.61
N SER A 12 -5.97 -14.71 -10.96
CA SER A 12 -6.10 -16.02 -11.58
C SER A 12 -6.69 -15.88 -12.99
N PRO A 13 -6.79 -16.96 -13.78
CA PRO A 13 -7.50 -16.92 -15.06
C PRO A 13 -8.99 -16.52 -14.95
N LEU A 14 -9.59 -16.67 -13.76
CA LEU A 14 -11.01 -16.44 -13.53
C LEU A 14 -11.29 -15.20 -12.67
N GLU A 15 -10.31 -14.75 -11.88
CA GLU A 15 -10.49 -13.70 -10.89
C GLU A 15 -9.41 -12.63 -11.00
N GLU A 16 -9.82 -11.38 -10.80
CA GLU A 16 -8.90 -10.26 -10.69
C GLU A 16 -8.16 -10.28 -9.34
N LYS A 17 -6.94 -9.74 -9.34
CA LYS A 17 -6.19 -9.49 -8.10
C LYS A 17 -6.85 -8.38 -7.28
N VAL A 18 -6.56 -8.36 -5.98
CA VAL A 18 -6.97 -7.26 -5.08
C VAL A 18 -6.27 -5.94 -5.45
N SER A 19 -5.02 -5.99 -5.92
CA SER A 19 -4.32 -4.80 -6.42
C SER A 19 -4.98 -4.22 -7.67
N GLY A 20 -5.27 -2.92 -7.69
CA GLY A 20 -5.90 -2.31 -8.87
C GLY A 20 -6.06 -0.80 -8.78
N LEU A 21 -6.70 -0.25 -9.81
CA LEU A 21 -7.13 1.14 -9.87
C LEU A 21 -8.63 1.18 -10.05
N TRP A 22 -9.28 2.03 -9.27
CA TRP A 22 -10.68 2.37 -9.43
C TRP A 22 -10.79 3.85 -9.71
N LEU A 23 -11.29 4.20 -10.89
CA LEU A 23 -11.75 5.56 -11.19
C LEU A 23 -13.14 5.70 -10.59
N ARG A 24 -13.37 6.73 -9.79
CA ARG A 24 -14.68 7.00 -9.24
C ARG A 24 -15.19 8.32 -9.76
N GLU A 25 -16.42 8.34 -10.27
CA GLU A 25 -17.15 9.58 -10.49
C GLU A 25 -18.05 9.86 -9.29
N ARG A 26 -18.18 11.13 -8.93
CA ARG A 26 -19.10 11.56 -7.88
C ARG A 26 -20.44 11.92 -8.48
N ASP A 27 -21.51 11.39 -7.89
CA ASP A 27 -22.86 11.86 -8.15
C ASP A 27 -23.58 12.20 -6.83
N ARG A 28 -24.91 12.35 -6.89
CA ARG A 28 -25.75 12.67 -5.73
C ARG A 28 -25.81 11.55 -4.69
N ASP A 29 -25.58 10.29 -5.10
CA ASP A 29 -25.75 9.09 -4.29
C ASP A 29 -24.40 8.63 -3.70
N GLY A 30 -23.27 9.20 -4.16
CA GLY A 30 -21.95 9.02 -3.60
C GLY A 30 -20.87 8.81 -4.65
N TRP A 31 -19.86 8.00 -4.33
CA TRP A 31 -18.85 7.58 -5.29
C TRP A 31 -19.33 6.37 -6.09
N LYS A 32 -19.25 6.47 -7.42
CA LYS A 32 -19.49 5.37 -8.36
C LYS A 32 -18.15 4.81 -8.85
N PRO A 33 -17.71 3.65 -8.35
CA PRO A 33 -16.43 3.08 -8.72
C PRO A 33 -16.47 2.30 -10.05
N HIS A 34 -15.42 2.46 -10.84
CA HIS A 34 -15.17 1.73 -12.07
C HIS A 34 -13.76 1.12 -12.03
N SER A 35 -13.68 -0.22 -12.07
CA SER A 35 -12.39 -0.93 -12.12
C SER A 35 -11.70 -0.67 -13.46
N LEU A 36 -10.41 -0.32 -13.42
CA LEU A 36 -9.58 -0.03 -14.60
C LEU A 36 -8.72 -1.25 -14.98
N THR A 37 -9.37 -2.27 -15.50
CA THR A 37 -8.80 -3.62 -15.70
C THR A 37 -7.91 -3.73 -16.94
N ALA A 38 -8.22 -2.95 -17.98
CA ALA A 38 -7.40 -2.77 -19.18
C ALA A 38 -6.44 -1.59 -19.04
N ARG A 39 -5.52 -1.37 -20.00
CA ARG A 39 -4.61 -0.20 -20.03
C ARG A 39 -5.25 1.08 -20.56
N ALA A 40 -6.37 0.94 -21.26
CA ALA A 40 -7.17 2.03 -21.77
C ALA A 40 -8.63 1.59 -21.81
N GLY A 41 -9.54 2.55 -21.73
CA GLY A 41 -10.96 2.25 -21.80
C GLY A 41 -11.83 3.49 -21.75
N ARG A 42 -13.14 3.22 -21.68
CA ARG A 42 -14.19 4.22 -21.57
C ARG A 42 -15.26 3.75 -20.62
N VAL A 43 -15.74 4.63 -19.75
CA VAL A 43 -16.86 4.36 -18.85
C VAL A 43 -17.54 5.68 -18.49
N ALA A 44 -18.88 5.72 -18.45
CA ALA A 44 -19.65 6.90 -18.02
C ALA A 44 -19.25 8.23 -18.72
N GLY A 45 -18.90 8.20 -20.01
CA GLY A 45 -18.44 9.40 -20.72
C GLY A 45 -17.03 9.87 -20.35
N LEU A 46 -16.27 9.05 -19.62
CA LEU A 46 -14.86 9.27 -19.29
C LEU A 46 -14.00 8.31 -20.09
N ARG A 47 -13.06 8.84 -20.87
CA ARG A 47 -12.01 8.05 -21.53
C ARG A 47 -10.78 8.03 -20.65
N TRP A 48 -10.11 6.90 -20.53
CA TRP A 48 -8.92 6.81 -19.69
C TRP A 48 -7.82 5.96 -20.31
N THR A 49 -6.59 6.25 -19.92
CA THR A 49 -5.40 5.44 -20.20
C THR A 49 -4.50 5.43 -18.96
N TRP A 50 -3.86 4.30 -18.68
CA TRP A 50 -2.82 4.27 -17.66
C TRP A 50 -1.61 3.43 -18.06
N ALA A 51 -0.45 3.87 -17.60
CA ALA A 51 0.82 3.22 -17.84
C ALA A 51 1.57 3.01 -16.53
N GLU A 52 2.32 1.92 -16.44
CA GLU A 52 3.30 1.70 -15.37
C GLU A 52 4.67 2.14 -15.88
N ARG A 53 5.42 2.88 -15.06
CA ARG A 53 6.79 3.32 -15.37
C ARG A 53 7.72 2.91 -14.23
N GLY A 54 8.90 2.40 -14.58
CA GLY A 54 9.97 2.21 -13.59
C GLY A 54 10.46 3.56 -13.07
N LEU A 55 10.91 3.61 -11.82
CA LEU A 55 11.54 4.80 -11.27
C LEU A 55 13.00 4.88 -11.73
N GLN A 56 13.43 6.07 -12.14
CA GLN A 56 14.85 6.31 -12.46
C GLN A 56 15.67 6.30 -11.16
N ASP A 57 16.84 5.66 -11.24
CA ASP A 57 17.86 5.62 -10.18
C ASP A 57 17.43 5.01 -8.84
N ARG A 58 16.29 4.30 -8.81
CA ARG A 58 15.80 3.60 -7.62
C ARG A 58 14.89 2.45 -7.98
N GLU A 59 14.85 1.43 -7.13
CA GLU A 59 13.88 0.36 -7.27
C GLU A 59 12.47 0.87 -6.97
N GLY A 60 11.58 0.64 -7.91
CA GLY A 60 10.16 0.93 -7.76
C GLY A 60 9.51 1.19 -9.09
N TRP A 61 8.21 1.43 -9.02
CA TRP A 61 7.39 1.80 -10.17
C TRP A 61 6.40 2.88 -9.77
N SER A 62 5.89 3.56 -10.78
CA SER A 62 4.75 4.45 -10.71
C SER A 62 3.69 4.05 -11.70
N ILE A 63 2.43 4.35 -11.37
CA ILE A 63 1.37 4.37 -12.37
C ILE A 63 1.12 5.82 -12.76
N GLU A 64 0.81 6.07 -14.02
CA GLU A 64 0.32 7.35 -14.49
C GLU A 64 -1.05 7.09 -15.13
N LEU A 65 -2.13 7.59 -14.51
CA LEU A 65 -3.48 7.54 -15.07
C LEU A 65 -3.88 8.91 -15.61
N VAL A 66 -4.44 8.88 -16.81
CA VAL A 66 -4.98 10.03 -17.51
C VAL A 66 -6.45 9.76 -17.77
N VAL A 67 -7.29 10.75 -17.48
CA VAL A 67 -8.73 10.74 -17.75
C VAL A 67 -9.10 11.97 -18.59
N THR A 68 -9.90 11.76 -19.63
CA THR A 68 -10.48 12.82 -20.47
C THR A 68 -12.00 12.74 -20.36
N SER A 69 -12.64 13.86 -20.06
CA SER A 69 -14.10 13.96 -20.08
C SER A 69 -14.59 14.12 -21.52
N GLU A 70 -15.49 13.23 -21.93
CA GLU A 70 -16.29 13.36 -23.14
C GLU A 70 -17.76 13.69 -22.81
N ARG A 71 -18.01 14.10 -21.56
CA ARG A 71 -19.33 14.53 -21.11
C ARG A 71 -19.63 15.95 -21.57
N THR A 72 -20.92 16.28 -21.56
CA THR A 72 -21.43 17.64 -21.79
C THR A 72 -21.54 18.46 -20.50
N ASP A 73 -21.51 17.79 -19.35
CA ASP A 73 -21.51 18.37 -18.02
C ASP A 73 -20.19 18.08 -17.27
N ALA A 74 -19.91 18.89 -16.26
CA ALA A 74 -18.70 18.76 -15.46
C ALA A 74 -18.89 17.75 -14.32
N VAL A 75 -17.86 16.94 -14.07
CA VAL A 75 -17.89 15.80 -13.16
C VAL A 75 -16.69 15.82 -12.22
N ASP A 76 -16.92 15.51 -10.95
CA ASP A 76 -15.83 15.33 -9.99
C ASP A 76 -15.40 13.86 -10.01
N ILE A 77 -14.10 13.63 -10.14
CA ILE A 77 -13.52 12.29 -10.14
C ILE A 77 -12.44 12.15 -9.08
N ASP A 78 -12.26 10.96 -8.55
CA ASP A 78 -11.05 10.59 -7.83
C ASP A 78 -10.59 9.17 -8.22
N VAL A 79 -9.46 8.78 -7.65
CA VAL A 79 -8.90 7.44 -7.86
C VAL A 79 -8.62 6.80 -6.52
N VAL A 80 -9.05 5.55 -6.40
CA VAL A 80 -8.57 4.64 -5.36
C VAL A 80 -7.56 3.70 -5.98
N HIS A 81 -6.32 3.76 -5.51
CA HIS A 81 -5.29 2.78 -5.84
C HIS A 81 -5.14 1.80 -4.69
N VAL A 82 -5.26 0.51 -4.98
CA VAL A 82 -5.05 -0.57 -4.01
C VAL A 82 -3.82 -1.36 -4.42
N THR A 83 -2.93 -1.62 -3.47
CA THR A 83 -1.83 -2.56 -3.65
C THR A 83 -1.64 -3.42 -2.42
N ASP A 84 -1.39 -4.70 -2.60
CA ASP A 84 -1.25 -5.71 -1.53
C ASP A 84 0.16 -6.32 -1.55
N PRO A 85 1.20 -5.55 -1.17
CA PRO A 85 2.57 -6.02 -1.24
C PRO A 85 2.80 -7.15 -0.22
N ALA A 86 3.18 -8.33 -0.69
CA ALA A 86 3.40 -9.47 0.19
C ALA A 86 4.72 -9.39 0.98
N LEU A 87 5.74 -8.78 0.36
CA LEU A 87 7.10 -8.61 0.92
C LEU A 87 7.69 -9.88 1.55
N SER A 88 7.33 -11.05 1.04
CA SER A 88 7.72 -12.36 1.57
C SER A 88 8.27 -13.25 0.47
N ASP A 89 9.02 -14.27 0.88
CA ASP A 89 9.56 -15.29 -0.01
C ASP A 89 8.41 -16.06 -0.70
N PRO A 90 8.51 -16.38 -2.01
CA PRO A 90 7.48 -17.13 -2.72
C PRO A 90 7.10 -18.45 -2.05
N ALA A 91 8.05 -19.20 -1.47
CA ALA A 91 7.76 -20.48 -0.82
C ALA A 91 6.91 -20.31 0.44
N VAL A 92 7.09 -19.21 1.19
CA VAL A 92 6.22 -18.88 2.33
C VAL A 92 4.82 -18.53 1.86
N LEU A 93 4.71 -17.76 0.77
CA LEU A 93 3.43 -17.35 0.20
C LEU A 93 2.65 -18.51 -0.39
N GLU A 94 3.34 -19.52 -0.95
CA GLU A 94 2.70 -20.73 -1.44
C GLU A 94 2.15 -21.58 -0.29
N ALA A 95 2.87 -21.67 0.83
CA ALA A 95 2.43 -22.40 2.01
C ALA A 95 1.24 -21.74 2.71
N ASN A 96 1.30 -20.43 2.94
CA ASN A 96 0.20 -19.67 3.56
C ASN A 96 0.38 -18.17 3.29
N ARG A 97 -0.59 -17.54 2.63
CA ARG A 97 -0.58 -16.09 2.35
C ARG A 97 -1.05 -15.25 3.54
N LEU A 98 -1.95 -15.78 4.36
CA LEU A 98 -2.50 -15.10 5.53
C LEU A 98 -1.47 -14.97 6.66
N TYR A 99 -0.57 -15.93 6.78
CA TYR A 99 0.47 -15.89 7.81
C TYR A 99 1.47 -14.73 7.66
N PRO A 100 2.18 -14.55 6.52
CA PRO A 100 3.12 -13.44 6.35
C PRO A 100 2.46 -12.06 6.34
N SER A 101 1.15 -11.96 6.05
CA SER A 101 0.43 -10.68 6.10
C SER A 101 0.27 -10.16 7.53
N GLN A 102 0.11 -11.05 8.51
CA GLN A 102 0.04 -10.69 9.94
C GLN A 102 1.32 -9.98 10.43
N TYR A 103 2.46 -10.25 9.77
CA TYR A 103 3.76 -9.66 10.08
C TYR A 103 4.07 -8.39 9.27
N LEU A 104 3.17 -7.97 8.38
CA LEU A 104 3.31 -6.68 7.70
C LEU A 104 2.90 -5.57 8.65
N ASP A 105 3.86 -4.75 9.04
CA ASP A 105 3.57 -3.50 9.72
C ASP A 105 3.22 -2.43 8.69
N LEU A 106 1.96 -2.01 8.68
CA LEU A 106 1.43 -0.93 7.84
C LEU A 106 1.37 0.36 8.67
N THR A 107 2.29 1.27 8.41
CA THR A 107 2.45 2.53 9.13
C THR A 107 2.08 3.70 8.21
N PRO A 108 1.03 4.48 8.52
CA PRO A 108 0.74 5.71 7.79
C PRO A 108 1.85 6.74 8.02
N VAL A 109 2.27 7.42 6.95
CA VAL A 109 3.33 8.43 6.97
C VAL A 109 2.85 9.70 6.28
N GLY A 110 3.09 10.85 6.91
CA GLY A 110 2.79 12.16 6.31
C GLY A 110 3.80 12.52 5.23
N LEU A 111 3.30 12.89 4.03
CA LEU A 111 4.08 13.28 2.86
C LEU A 111 3.91 14.77 2.51
N GLY A 112 3.63 15.60 3.52
CA GLY A 112 3.40 17.04 3.37
C GLY A 112 2.18 17.33 2.49
N ARG A 113 2.35 18.18 1.47
CA ARG A 113 1.26 18.56 0.54
C ARG A 113 0.65 17.38 -0.22
N ARG A 114 1.32 16.23 -0.27
CA ARG A 114 0.84 15.01 -0.92
C ARG A 114 -0.10 14.18 -0.03
N GLY A 115 -0.34 14.60 1.20
CA GLY A 115 -1.21 13.88 2.14
C GLY A 115 -0.51 12.69 2.76
N THR A 116 -1.21 11.57 2.90
CA THR A 116 -0.70 10.36 3.57
C THR A 116 -0.23 9.30 2.58
N GLY A 117 0.93 8.71 2.83
CA GLY A 117 1.33 7.42 2.27
C GLY A 117 1.32 6.34 3.35
N VAL A 118 1.61 5.10 2.98
CA VAL A 118 1.74 3.97 3.93
C VAL A 118 3.08 3.29 3.69
N ALA A 119 3.92 3.27 4.73
CA ALA A 119 5.10 2.43 4.80
C ALA A 119 4.68 1.04 5.25
N VAL A 120 5.13 0.01 4.54
CA VAL A 120 4.84 -1.41 4.80
C VAL A 120 6.16 -2.11 5.08
N ARG A 121 6.33 -2.75 6.24
CA ARG A 121 7.55 -3.50 6.58
C ARG A 121 7.21 -4.94 6.93
N GLN A 122 7.93 -5.89 6.34
CA GLN A 122 7.85 -7.28 6.75
C GLN A 122 8.65 -7.51 8.04
N ASN A 123 7.96 -7.87 9.11
CA ASN A 123 8.53 -8.13 10.44
C ASN A 123 8.73 -9.62 10.74
N MET A 124 8.30 -10.52 9.84
CA MET A 124 8.51 -11.95 10.00
C MET A 124 10.01 -12.25 10.14
N PRO A 125 10.43 -13.08 11.12
CA PRO A 125 11.82 -13.46 11.27
C PRO A 125 12.37 -14.06 9.98
N GLY A 126 13.49 -13.53 9.50
CA GLY A 126 14.12 -13.95 8.26
C GLY A 126 15.46 -13.25 8.03
N PRO A 127 16.16 -13.59 6.93
CA PRO A 127 17.46 -13.01 6.60
C PRO A 127 17.39 -11.50 6.28
N ALA A 128 16.21 -11.01 5.91
CA ALA A 128 15.94 -9.63 5.58
C ALA A 128 14.66 -9.13 6.28
N ALA A 129 14.46 -7.81 6.28
CA ALA A 129 13.21 -7.17 6.66
C ALA A 129 12.81 -6.21 5.54
N PRO A 130 12.31 -6.75 4.39
CA PRO A 130 11.95 -5.94 3.25
C PRO A 130 10.83 -4.99 3.61
N TRP A 131 10.79 -3.84 2.94
CA TRP A 131 9.76 -2.85 3.17
C TRP A 131 9.46 -2.08 1.89
N ALA A 132 8.29 -1.44 1.86
CA ALA A 132 7.86 -0.55 0.79
C ALA A 132 7.18 0.72 1.28
N LEU A 133 7.24 1.79 0.50
CA LEU A 133 6.42 2.99 0.71
C LEU A 133 5.43 3.09 -0.44
N VAL A 134 4.14 3.09 -0.12
CA VAL A 134 3.05 3.35 -1.05
C VAL A 134 2.57 4.78 -0.83
N GLY A 135 2.62 5.63 -1.85
CA GLY A 135 2.19 7.03 -1.76
C GLY A 135 1.80 7.57 -3.13
N SER A 136 1.14 8.73 -3.19
CA SER A 136 0.67 9.33 -4.45
C SER A 136 1.35 10.68 -4.78
N TYR A 137 1.50 11.07 -6.06
CA TYR A 137 1.81 12.47 -6.40
C TYR A 137 0.59 13.39 -6.35
N THR A 138 -0.60 12.86 -6.68
CA THR A 138 -1.86 13.55 -6.39
C THR A 138 -2.09 13.47 -4.88
N PRO A 139 -2.46 14.58 -4.20
CA PRO A 139 -2.71 14.55 -2.76
C PRO A 139 -3.66 13.41 -2.38
N THR A 140 -3.35 12.68 -1.30
CA THR A 140 -4.18 11.57 -0.80
C THR A 140 -4.99 12.04 0.39
N LEU A 141 -6.32 11.86 0.34
CA LEU A 141 -7.25 12.30 1.40
C LEU A 141 -7.71 11.16 2.31
N GLY A 142 -7.72 9.94 1.79
CA GLY A 142 -8.18 8.76 2.52
C GLY A 142 -7.26 7.57 2.31
N TRP A 143 -7.20 6.67 3.29
CA TRP A 143 -6.41 5.44 3.20
C TRP A 143 -7.01 4.27 3.98
N ALA A 144 -6.62 3.04 3.62
CA ALA A 144 -6.93 1.80 4.33
C ALA A 144 -5.72 0.85 4.28
N THR A 145 -5.63 -0.09 5.23
CA THR A 145 -4.49 -1.02 5.36
C THR A 145 -4.86 -2.51 5.29
N ASP A 146 -6.14 -2.83 5.09
CA ASP A 146 -6.61 -4.20 4.93
C ASP A 146 -7.74 -4.27 3.90
N ALA A 147 -7.71 -5.28 3.02
CA ALA A 147 -8.69 -5.45 1.95
C ALA A 147 -10.12 -5.59 2.49
N ALA A 148 -10.32 -6.11 3.71
CA ALA A 148 -11.65 -6.21 4.31
C ALA A 148 -12.32 -4.85 4.52
N GLN A 149 -11.55 -3.75 4.60
CA GLN A 149 -12.10 -2.38 4.66
C GLN A 149 -12.73 -1.94 3.33
N LEU A 150 -12.38 -2.60 2.22
CA LEU A 150 -12.92 -2.33 0.89
C LEU A 150 -13.99 -3.35 0.48
N LEU A 151 -13.65 -4.63 0.60
CA LEU A 151 -14.44 -5.76 0.13
C LEU A 151 -15.75 -5.95 0.91
N GLY A 152 -15.81 -5.50 2.16
CA GLY A 152 -16.87 -5.90 3.07
C GLY A 152 -16.72 -7.35 3.54
N ARG A 153 -17.72 -7.87 4.25
CA ARG A 153 -17.70 -9.23 4.82
C ARG A 153 -18.94 -10.00 4.36
N GLY A 154 -18.76 -11.27 4.01
CA GLY A 154 -19.86 -12.19 3.68
C GLY A 154 -20.62 -11.85 2.39
N LEU A 155 -20.00 -11.08 1.49
CA LEU A 155 -20.59 -10.78 0.19
C LEU A 155 -20.33 -11.94 -0.79
N PRO A 156 -21.25 -12.19 -1.75
CA PRO A 156 -21.01 -13.16 -2.80
C PRO A 156 -19.85 -12.71 -3.69
N GLU A 157 -19.23 -13.68 -4.35
CA GLU A 157 -18.20 -13.43 -5.35
C GLU A 157 -18.70 -12.47 -6.43
N GLY A 158 -17.84 -11.56 -6.89
CA GLY A 158 -18.19 -10.53 -7.87
C GLY A 158 -19.05 -9.37 -7.33
N ALA A 159 -19.43 -9.38 -6.05
CA ALA A 159 -20.15 -8.24 -5.45
C ALA A 159 -19.30 -6.95 -5.52
N PRO A 160 -19.91 -5.79 -5.80
CA PRO A 160 -19.22 -4.51 -5.73
C PRO A 160 -18.66 -4.26 -4.34
N TRP A 161 -17.44 -3.71 -4.28
CA TRP A 161 -16.76 -3.42 -3.02
C TRP A 161 -17.42 -2.22 -2.31
N PRO A 162 -18.13 -2.42 -1.20
CA PRO A 162 -18.88 -1.35 -0.54
C PRO A 162 -17.97 -0.21 -0.07
N GLY A 163 -16.75 -0.52 0.36
CA GLY A 163 -15.78 0.49 0.83
C GLY A 163 -15.29 1.43 -0.28
N LEU A 164 -15.52 1.11 -1.55
CA LEU A 164 -15.22 2.02 -2.67
C LEU A 164 -16.33 3.05 -2.94
N ARG A 165 -17.50 2.94 -2.31
CA ARG A 165 -18.61 3.90 -2.49
C ARG A 165 -18.56 5.11 -1.55
N GLY A 166 -17.75 5.03 -0.50
CA GLY A 166 -17.52 6.11 0.45
C GLY A 166 -16.07 6.59 0.45
N ASP A 167 -15.76 7.58 1.30
CA ASP A 167 -14.37 7.94 1.56
C ASP A 167 -13.67 6.83 2.34
N LEU A 168 -12.38 6.62 2.06
CA LEU A 168 -11.60 5.61 2.76
C LEU A 168 -11.44 6.00 4.24
N PRO A 169 -11.47 5.02 5.16
CA PRO A 169 -11.64 5.28 6.60
C PRO A 169 -10.47 6.01 7.26
N SER A 170 -9.31 6.09 6.62
CA SER A 170 -8.07 6.64 7.18
C SER A 170 -7.71 6.00 8.52
N ALA A 171 -7.93 4.69 8.60
CA ALA A 171 -7.75 3.90 9.81
C ALA A 171 -6.96 2.64 9.49
N ARG A 172 -6.02 2.33 10.38
CA ARG A 172 -5.20 1.13 10.32
C ARG A 172 -6.02 -0.06 10.80
N LEU A 173 -6.24 -1.02 9.91
CA LEU A 173 -6.63 -2.39 10.25
C LEU A 173 -5.46 -3.32 9.93
N GLN A 174 -5.09 -4.16 10.88
CA GLN A 174 -4.07 -5.19 10.70
C GLN A 174 -4.72 -6.54 10.93
N GLY A 175 -5.26 -7.11 9.86
CA GLY A 175 -5.82 -8.45 9.82
C GLY A 175 -4.94 -9.39 9.01
N GLU A 176 -5.59 -10.27 8.26
CA GLU A 176 -4.94 -11.30 7.44
C GLU A 176 -4.89 -10.95 5.95
N HIS A 177 -5.43 -9.79 5.56
CA HIS A 177 -5.58 -9.36 4.16
C HIS A 177 -4.91 -7.99 3.95
N ALA A 178 -3.67 -7.86 4.42
CA ALA A 178 -2.90 -6.62 4.33
C ALA A 178 -2.90 -6.04 2.90
N ALA A 179 -3.39 -4.82 2.76
CA ALA A 179 -3.46 -4.10 1.49
C ALA A 179 -3.42 -2.60 1.76
N VAL A 180 -2.62 -1.85 1.02
CA VAL A 180 -2.63 -0.39 1.05
C VAL A 180 -3.62 0.12 0.02
N ALA A 181 -4.66 0.81 0.48
CA ALA A 181 -5.55 1.60 -0.39
C ALA A 181 -5.29 3.08 -0.16
N LEU A 182 -5.13 3.86 -1.24
CA LEU A 182 -4.99 5.32 -1.20
C LEU A 182 -6.07 5.96 -2.08
N GLN A 183 -6.81 6.91 -1.52
CA GLN A 183 -7.81 7.73 -2.21
C GLN A 183 -7.22 9.11 -2.52
N THR A 184 -7.15 9.47 -3.80
CA THR A 184 -6.69 10.80 -4.20
C THR A 184 -7.71 11.89 -3.87
N ALA A 185 -7.25 13.13 -3.78
CA ALA A 185 -8.13 14.29 -3.77
C ALA A 185 -8.96 14.34 -5.06
N PRO A 186 -10.25 14.70 -4.97
CA PRO A 186 -11.09 14.87 -6.15
C PRO A 186 -10.56 15.94 -7.09
N VAL A 187 -10.70 15.69 -8.39
CA VAL A 187 -10.43 16.62 -9.47
C VAL A 187 -11.73 16.83 -10.24
N ARG A 188 -12.12 18.09 -10.43
CA ARG A 188 -13.25 18.44 -11.28
C ARG A 188 -12.80 18.48 -12.75
N LEU A 189 -13.47 17.70 -13.59
CA LEU A 189 -13.30 17.72 -15.04
C LEU A 189 -14.44 18.48 -15.69
N GLU A 190 -14.12 19.56 -16.37
CA GLU A 190 -15.03 20.27 -17.26
C GLU A 190 -15.23 19.49 -18.58
N PRO A 191 -16.31 19.76 -19.35
CA PRO A 191 -16.54 19.14 -20.66
C PRO A 191 -15.32 19.25 -21.58
N GLY A 192 -14.91 18.14 -22.17
CA GLY A 192 -13.74 18.07 -23.07
C GLY A 192 -12.37 18.21 -22.39
N SER A 193 -12.33 18.48 -21.08
CA SER A 193 -11.08 18.64 -20.34
C SER A 193 -10.39 17.31 -20.04
N ARG A 194 -9.09 17.39 -19.75
CA ARG A 194 -8.24 16.25 -19.38
C ARG A 194 -7.63 16.52 -18.00
N GLY A 195 -7.63 15.49 -17.16
CA GLY A 195 -6.95 15.50 -15.86
C GLY A 195 -6.25 14.17 -15.59
N GLY A 196 -5.19 14.20 -14.80
CA GLY A 196 -4.53 13.00 -14.30
C GLY A 196 -4.83 12.81 -12.82
N ALA A 197 -5.26 11.61 -12.44
CA ALA A 197 -5.49 11.25 -11.05
C ALA A 197 -4.68 10.00 -10.75
N GLY A 198 -3.70 10.10 -9.85
CA GLY A 198 -2.98 8.93 -9.34
C GLY A 198 -1.62 8.74 -9.98
N SER A 199 -0.61 8.84 -9.13
CA SER A 199 0.65 8.16 -9.41
C SER A 199 1.23 7.59 -8.14
N SER A 200 1.18 6.27 -8.04
CA SER A 200 1.51 5.52 -6.85
C SER A 200 2.92 4.96 -6.90
N TRP A 201 3.78 5.28 -5.93
CA TRP A 201 5.14 4.71 -5.82
C TRP A 201 5.08 3.43 -4.99
N SER A 202 5.93 2.45 -5.27
CA SER A 202 6.32 1.43 -4.29
C SER A 202 7.84 1.38 -4.26
N TRP A 203 8.47 1.85 -3.17
CA TRP A 203 9.92 1.73 -2.98
C TRP A 203 10.31 0.38 -2.37
N ARG A 204 11.57 -0.07 -2.51
CA ARG A 204 12.20 -1.15 -1.73
C ARG A 204 13.61 -0.73 -1.36
N PRO A 205 14.07 -0.98 -0.12
CA PRO A 205 15.48 -1.25 0.09
C PRO A 205 15.70 -2.67 0.57
N THR A 206 16.75 -3.25 0.02
CA THR A 206 17.31 -4.54 0.41
C THR A 206 17.94 -4.48 1.80
N THR A 207 17.84 -5.62 2.49
CA THR A 207 18.57 -6.16 3.65
C THR A 207 19.17 -5.20 4.68
N ARG A 208 18.85 -5.51 5.96
CA ARG A 208 19.52 -4.97 7.16
C ARG A 208 20.97 -4.59 6.89
N ARG A 209 21.34 -3.34 7.19
CA ARG A 209 22.67 -3.10 7.73
C ARG A 209 22.74 -3.92 9.03
N PRO A 210 23.67 -4.86 9.20
CA PRO A 210 23.81 -5.59 10.45
C PRO A 210 23.91 -4.57 11.58
N LEU A 211 23.12 -4.75 12.66
CA LEU A 211 23.46 -4.07 13.89
C LEU A 211 24.91 -4.44 14.22
N PRO A 212 25.79 -3.47 14.54
CA PRO A 212 27.11 -3.83 15.02
C PRO A 212 26.93 -4.79 16.21
N PRO A 213 27.77 -5.83 16.32
CA PRO A 213 27.69 -6.73 17.46
C PRO A 213 27.72 -5.88 18.74
N PRO A 214 26.97 -6.26 19.79
CA PRO A 214 27.03 -5.54 21.04
C PRO A 214 28.51 -5.43 21.40
N THR A 215 28.99 -4.19 21.56
CA THR A 215 30.33 -3.95 22.06
C THR A 215 30.42 -4.75 23.35
N ARG A 216 31.30 -5.75 23.37
CA ARG A 216 31.66 -6.44 24.62
C ARG A 216 32.10 -5.31 25.55
N GLY A 217 31.21 -4.92 26.46
CA GLY A 217 31.55 -4.02 27.53
C GLY A 217 32.81 -4.59 28.15
N THR A 218 33.87 -3.80 28.14
CA THR A 218 35.09 -4.10 28.86
C THR A 218 34.66 -4.55 30.24
N ARG A 219 34.93 -5.82 30.53
CA ARG A 219 34.75 -6.40 31.86
C ARG A 219 35.64 -5.53 32.75
N LYS A 220 35.04 -4.56 33.47
CA LYS A 220 35.75 -3.81 34.50
C LYS A 220 36.34 -4.87 35.41
N GLY A 221 37.67 -4.88 35.48
CA GLY A 221 38.42 -5.82 36.28
C GLY A 221 37.85 -5.84 37.69
N SER A 222 37.52 -7.03 38.17
CA SER A 222 37.30 -7.26 39.59
C SER A 222 38.59 -6.94 40.32
N SER A 223 38.71 -5.74 40.87
CA SER A 223 39.67 -5.49 41.94
C SER A 223 39.17 -6.27 43.16
N ARG A 224 39.91 -7.31 43.52
CA ARG A 224 39.82 -7.96 44.83
C ARG A 224 40.22 -6.93 45.89
N GLY A 225 39.25 -6.23 46.46
CA GLY A 225 39.40 -5.54 47.73
C GLY A 225 39.16 -6.55 48.85
N GLY A 226 40.22 -6.95 49.55
CA GLY A 226 40.14 -7.85 50.69
C GLY A 226 39.39 -7.19 51.84
N SER A 227 38.27 -7.79 52.26
CA SER A 227 37.64 -7.47 53.54
C SER A 227 38.27 -8.34 54.64
N SER A 228 39.05 -7.72 55.51
CA SER A 228 39.46 -8.28 56.79
C SER A 228 38.22 -8.48 57.69
N ARG A 229 38.00 -9.71 58.13
CA ARG A 229 37.13 -10.05 59.25
C ARG A 229 37.80 -9.60 60.56
N PRO A 230 37.10 -8.98 61.52
CA PRO A 230 37.43 -9.12 62.91
C PRO A 230 36.72 -10.33 63.52
N SER A 231 37.47 -11.05 64.33
CA SER A 231 37.09 -12.23 65.10
C SER A 231 36.02 -11.94 66.15
N ARG A 232 35.14 -12.92 66.37
CA ARG A 232 34.28 -13.02 67.55
C ARG A 232 35.12 -13.06 68.83
N ARG A 233 34.81 -12.19 69.79
CA ARG A 233 34.53 -12.48 71.20
C ARG A 233 33.88 -11.27 71.84
#